data_AF-A0A3A8AP71-F1
#
_entry.id   AF-A0A3A8AP71-F1
#
_cell.length_a   1.000
_cell.length_b   1.000
_cell.length_c   1.000
_cell.angle_alpha   90.00
_cell.angle_beta   90.00
_cell.angle_gamma   90.00
#
_symmetry.space_group_name_H-M   'P 1'
#
loop_
_entity.id
_entity.type
_entity.pdbx_description
1 polymer ?
#
loop_
_entity_poly.entity_id
_entity_poly.type
_entity_poly.pdbx_seq_one_letter_code
_entity_poly.pdbx_strand_id
1 'polypeptide(L)' 'MSEIDQKPTLDEKTRPCEPSTDPDYLAWKERTVTRALTDAKANPDQLVSHAEMRRRFGLER' A
#
# COMPACT_ATOMS: atom_id res chain seq x y z
N MET A 1 31.66 -2.18 -16.09
CA MET A 1 30.36 -1.74 -16.62
C MET A 1 29.60 -1.20 -15.42
N SER A 2 29.38 0.11 -15.34
CA SER A 2 28.70 0.71 -14.19
C SER A 2 27.19 0.43 -14.34
N GLU A 3 26.65 -0.42 -13.48
CA GLU A 3 25.21 -0.60 -13.33
C GLU A 3 24.62 0.74 -12.88
N ILE A 4 23.95 1.42 -13.80
CA ILE A 4 23.19 2.62 -13.47
C ILE A 4 21.99 2.12 -12.67
N ASP A 5 22.04 2.31 -11.35
CA ASP A 5 20.92 2.12 -10.44
C ASP A 5 19.83 3.15 -10.77
N GLN A 6 19.11 2.90 -11.86
CA GLN A 6 18.02 3.75 -12.31
C GLN A 6 16.86 3.54 -11.35
N LYS A 7 16.65 4.53 -10.47
CA LYS A 7 15.48 4.57 -9.60
C LYS A 7 14.23 4.58 -10.47
N PRO A 8 13.27 3.65 -10.26
CA PRO A 8 12.06 3.61 -11.06
C PRO A 8 11.27 4.91 -10.90
N THR A 9 10.74 5.40 -12.01
CA THR A 9 9.89 6.59 -12.10
C THR A 9 8.58 6.39 -11.31
N LEU A 10 7.89 7.48 -10.97
CA LEU A 10 6.62 7.40 -10.25
C LEU A 10 5.59 6.57 -11.05
N ASP A 11 5.53 6.77 -12.36
CA ASP A 11 4.65 6.02 -13.24
C ASP A 11 4.95 4.52 -13.21
N GLU A 12 6.21 4.11 -13.21
CA GLU A 12 6.59 2.70 -13.11
C GLU A 12 6.18 2.09 -11.76
N LYS A 13 6.22 2.87 -10.68
CA LYS A 13 5.79 2.43 -9.35
C LYS A 13 4.27 2.35 -9.19
N THR A 14 3.51 3.10 -9.99
CA THR A 14 2.04 3.20 -9.86
C THR A 14 1.27 2.50 -10.97
N ARG A 15 1.96 1.94 -11.98
CA ARG A 15 1.31 1.16 -13.03
C ARG A 15 0.65 -0.10 -12.43
N PRO A 16 -0.55 -0.48 -12.92
CA PRO A 16 -1.14 -1.76 -12.56
C PRO A 16 -0.17 -2.89 -12.91
N CYS A 17 0.15 -3.72 -11.93
CA CYS A 17 0.92 -4.95 -12.12
C CYS A 17 0.00 -6.17 -12.05
N GLU A 18 0.46 -7.28 -12.61
CA GLU A 18 -0.24 -8.55 -12.44
C GLU A 18 -0.27 -8.95 -10.95
N PRO A 19 -1.37 -9.56 -10.48
CA PRO A 19 -1.42 -10.10 -9.13
C PRO A 19 -0.31 -11.12 -8.89
N SER A 20 0.31 -11.07 -7.71
CA SER A 20 1.30 -12.07 -7.31
C SER A 20 0.66 -13.46 -7.18
N THR A 21 1.39 -14.49 -7.60
CA THR A 21 1.04 -15.91 -7.46
C THR A 21 1.84 -16.63 -6.37
N ASP A 22 2.76 -15.92 -5.70
CA ASP A 22 3.60 -16.47 -4.63
C ASP A 22 2.74 -16.85 -3.40
N PRO A 23 2.72 -18.13 -2.99
CA PRO A 23 1.90 -18.59 -1.88
C PRO A 23 2.25 -17.93 -0.54
N ASP A 24 3.53 -17.64 -0.28
CA ASP A 24 3.96 -17.04 0.99
C ASP A 24 3.51 -15.57 1.06
N TYR A 25 3.64 -14.85 -0.05
CA TYR A 25 3.12 -13.49 -0.17
C TYR A 25 1.60 -13.45 0.01
N LEU A 26 0.87 -14.38 -0.62
CA LEU A 26 -0.59 -14.44 -0.51
C LEU A 26 -1.04 -14.74 0.93
N ALA A 27 -0.39 -15.68 1.61
CA ALA A 27 -0.66 -15.98 3.01
C ALA A 27 -0.37 -14.79 3.93
N TRP A 28 0.74 -14.09 3.71
CA TRP A 28 1.07 -12.86 4.43
C TRP A 28 0.04 -11.75 4.17
N LYS A 29 -0.34 -11.53 2.91
CA LYS A 29 -1.32 -10.52 2.51
C LYS A 29 -2.65 -10.75 3.20
N GLU A 30 -3.16 -11.99 3.17
CA GLU A 30 -4.44 -12.34 3.77
C GLU A 30 -4.45 -12.09 5.29
N ARG A 31 -3.39 -12.51 5.98
CA ARG A 31 -3.21 -12.26 7.42
C ARG A 31 -3.17 -10.77 7.74
N THR A 32 -2.46 -9.99 6.92
CA THR A 32 -2.31 -8.54 7.10
C THR A 32 -3.64 -7.83 6.91
N VAL A 33 -4.39 -8.17 5.87
CA VAL A 33 -5.71 -7.59 5.60
C VAL A 33 -6.71 -7.95 6.70
N THR A 34 -6.76 -9.21 7.11
CA THR A 34 -7.68 -9.66 8.16
C THR A 34 -7.41 -8.94 9.49
N ARG A 35 -6.12 -8.79 9.86
CA ARG A 35 -5.73 -8.04 11.06
C ARG A 35 -6.16 -6.58 10.96
N ALA A 36 -5.83 -5.91 9.86
CA ALA A 36 -6.19 -4.50 9.68
C ALA A 36 -7.71 -4.25 9.76
N LEU A 37 -8.52 -5.14 9.17
CA LEU A 37 -9.97 -5.07 9.25
C LEU A 37 -10.50 -5.33 10.68
N THR A 38 -9.85 -6.22 11.42
CA THR A 38 -10.20 -6.49 12.82
C THR A 38 -9.90 -5.28 13.70
N ASP A 39 -8.70 -4.71 13.55
CA ASP A 39 -8.26 -3.53 14.30
C ASP A 39 -9.15 -2.31 13.99
N ALA A 40 -9.53 -2.12 12.72
CA ALA A 40 -10.45 -1.07 12.27
C ALA A 40 -11.86 -1.21 12.86
N LYS A 41 -12.38 -2.44 12.96
CA LYS A 41 -13.68 -2.69 13.60
C LYS A 41 -13.63 -2.46 15.11
N ALA A 42 -12.52 -2.78 15.76
CA ALA A 42 -12.34 -2.58 17.20
C ALA A 42 -12.12 -1.10 17.57
N ASN A 43 -11.51 -0.31 16.69
CA ASN A 43 -11.14 1.08 16.95
C ASN A 43 -11.57 2.01 15.81
N PRO A 44 -12.88 2.23 15.60
CA PRO A 44 -13.38 3.03 14.48
C PRO A 44 -12.90 4.49 14.53
N ASP A 45 -12.63 5.04 15.72
CA ASP A 45 -12.15 6.42 15.89
C ASP A 45 -10.72 6.65 15.36
N GLN A 46 -9.97 5.58 15.11
CA GLN A 46 -8.63 5.67 14.52
C GLN A 46 -8.65 5.75 12.98
N LEU A 47 -9.82 5.59 12.37
CA LEU A 47 -9.98 5.74 10.93
C LEU A 47 -9.81 7.21 10.53
N VAL A 48 -8.96 7.45 9.54
CA VAL A 48 -8.78 8.78 8.96
C VAL A 48 -9.60 8.90 7.68
N SER A 49 -10.16 10.08 7.46
CA SER A 49 -10.84 10.36 6.20
C SER A 49 -9.84 10.37 5.05
N HIS A 50 -10.33 10.11 3.84
CA HIS A 50 -9.50 10.18 2.64
C HIS A 50 -8.86 11.58 2.46
N ALA A 51 -9.59 12.65 2.81
CA ALA A 51 -9.07 14.02 2.78
C ALA A 51 -7.92 14.22 3.78
N GLU A 52 -8.07 13.73 5.01
CA GLU A 52 -7.03 13.77 6.05
C GLU A 52 -5.78 13.00 5.61
N MET A 53 -5.95 11.81 5.02
CA MET A 53 -4.84 11.02 4.48
C MET A 53 -4.10 11.79 3.38
N ARG A 54 -4.82 12.37 2.41
CA ARG A 54 -4.19 13.15 1.33
C ARG A 54 -3.43 14.35 1.86
N ARG A 55 -3.97 15.07 2.84
CA ARG A 55 -3.30 16.19 3.50
C ARG A 55 -1.99 15.76 4.17
N ARG A 56 -2.00 14.66 4.92
CA ARG A 56 -0.81 14.14 5.61
C ARG A 56 0.33 13.79 4.66
N PHE A 57 0.03 13.35 3.45
CA PHE A 57 1.02 12.93 2.46
C PHE A 57 1.23 13.93 1.32
N GLY A 58 0.67 15.15 1.40
CA GLY A 58 0.80 16.15 0.34
C GLY A 58 0.21 15.72 -1.00
N LEU A 59 -0.82 14.87 -0.99
CA LEU A 59 -1.54 14.38 -2.18
C LEU A 59 -2.77 15.23 -2.50
N GLU A 60 -2.86 16.43 -1.92
CA GLU A 60 -3.92 17.39 -2.17
C GLU A 60 -3.79 17.89 -3.62
N ARG A 61 -4.85 17.70 -4.42
CA ARG A 61 -4.94 18.18 -5.80
C ARG A 61 -6.02 19.25 -5.87
#